data_AF-A0A653Q760-F1
#
_entry.id   AF-A0A653Q760-F1
#
_cell.length_a   1.000
_cell.length_b   1.000
_cell.length_c   1.000
_cell.angle_alpha   90.00
_cell.angle_beta   90.00
_cell.angle_gamma   90.00
#
_symmetry.space_group_name_H-M   'P 1'
#
loop_
_entity.id
_entity.type
_entity.pdbx_description
1 polymer ?
#
loop_
_entity_poly.entity_id
_entity_poly.type
_entity_poly.pdbx_seq_one_letter_code
_entity_poly.pdbx_strand_id
1 'polypeptide(L)'
;MVISIREQIKEQLNELIKEKSKIYYCIELTFDAIIFNEHFKDKTDFWRLLTTNLFGPEQYKKSNQEWYNELKPEGFYFINESYNLVQYRIYLETKKKIDFKEMETRVKDIVPFLELECHENDEYQFNKMFSNDIFKIQKSEIQYIGKVDVPEIEDEELPF
;
A
#
# COMPACT_ATOMS: atom_id res chain seq x y z
N MET A 1 21.23 -34.08 -0.37
CA MET A 1 20.60 -34.25 0.96
C MET A 1 19.11 -34.36 0.73
N VAL A 2 18.49 -35.48 1.10
CA VAL A 2 17.04 -35.67 0.95
C VAL A 2 16.38 -35.07 2.18
N ILE A 3 15.69 -33.95 2.00
CA ILE A 3 14.93 -33.29 3.06
C ILE A 3 13.83 -34.26 3.50
N SER A 4 13.73 -34.53 4.81
CA SER A 4 12.76 -35.50 5.30
C SER A 4 11.34 -34.99 5.07
N ILE A 5 10.38 -35.89 4.84
CA ILE A 5 8.95 -35.55 4.69
C ILE A 5 8.48 -34.68 5.88
N ARG A 6 9.05 -34.88 7.06
CA ARG A 6 8.74 -34.11 8.27
C ARG A 6 9.24 -32.66 8.22
N GLU A 7 10.38 -32.42 7.57
CA GLU A 7 10.91 -31.07 7.32
C GLU A 7 10.10 -30.36 6.24
N GLN A 8 9.72 -31.06 5.16
CA GLN A 8 8.83 -30.52 4.12
C GLN A 8 7.45 -30.14 4.68
N ILE A 9 6.85 -30.98 5.52
CA ILE A 9 5.57 -30.68 6.19
C ILE A 9 5.73 -29.47 7.14
N LYS A 10 6.87 -29.34 7.83
CA LYS A 10 7.14 -28.18 8.71
C LYS A 10 7.31 -26.89 7.91
N GLU A 11 8.00 -26.92 6.77
CA GLU A 11 8.14 -25.76 5.89
C GLU A 11 6.78 -25.33 5.34
N GLN A 12 5.98 -26.26 4.82
CA GLN A 12 4.63 -25.96 4.33
C GLN A 12 3.72 -25.42 5.44
N LEU A 13 3.77 -25.99 6.65
CA LEU A 13 3.03 -25.46 7.81
C LEU A 13 3.51 -24.06 8.19
N ASN A 14 4.82 -23.81 8.17
CA ASN A 14 5.37 -22.48 8.47
C ASN A 14 5.01 -21.45 7.40
N GLU A 15 4.94 -21.84 6.12
CA GLU A 15 4.48 -20.98 5.03
C GLU A 15 2.99 -20.66 5.19
N LEU A 16 2.15 -21.66 5.49
CA LEU A 16 0.72 -21.46 5.77
C LEU A 16 0.48 -20.58 7.02
N ILE A 17 1.29 -20.73 8.06
CA ILE A 17 1.22 -19.87 9.26
C ILE A 17 1.69 -18.45 8.94
N LYS A 18 2.74 -18.30 8.12
CA LYS A 18 3.21 -16.98 7.65
C LYS A 18 2.16 -16.29 6.79
N GLU A 19 1.50 -17.01 5.87
CA GLU A 19 0.39 -16.48 5.07
C GLU A 19 -0.79 -16.05 5.96
N LYS A 20 -1.14 -16.84 6.98
CA LYS A 20 -2.18 -16.47 7.96
C LYS A 20 -1.82 -15.28 8.85
N SER A 21 -0.57 -14.84 8.87
CA SER A 21 -0.12 -13.72 9.71
C SER A 21 -0.11 -12.36 9.00
N LYS A 22 -0.37 -12.36 7.69
CA LYS A 22 -0.43 -11.15 6.87
C LYS A 22 -1.81 -10.52 7.01
N ILE A 23 -1.84 -9.19 7.16
CA ILE A 23 -3.07 -8.42 7.24
C ILE A 23 -3.14 -7.52 6.02
N TYR A 24 -4.31 -7.49 5.39
CA TYR A 24 -4.52 -6.83 4.12
C TYR A 24 -5.40 -5.60 4.28
N TYR A 25 -5.03 -4.52 3.60
CA TYR A 25 -5.70 -3.23 3.66
C TYR A 25 -5.92 -2.65 2.27
N CYS A 26 -7.12 -2.13 2.06
CA CYS A 26 -7.42 -1.15 1.02
C CYS A 26 -7.64 0.19 1.72
N ILE A 27 -6.87 1.19 1.32
CA ILE A 27 -6.91 2.53 1.91
C ILE A 27 -7.12 3.54 0.80
N GLU A 28 -8.21 4.29 0.88
CA GLU A 28 -8.51 5.37 -0.04
C GLU A 28 -8.38 6.71 0.67
N LEU A 29 -7.53 7.58 0.13
CA LEU A 29 -7.36 8.96 0.59
C LEU A 29 -7.79 9.91 -0.53
N THR A 30 -8.76 10.77 -0.23
CA THR A 30 -9.26 11.76 -1.17
C THR A 30 -8.93 13.16 -0.67
N PHE A 31 -8.30 13.96 -1.52
CA PHE A 31 -7.89 15.32 -1.25
C PHE A 31 -8.53 16.29 -2.24
N ASP A 32 -8.73 17.53 -1.80
CA ASP A 32 -9.01 18.63 -2.70
C ASP A 32 -7.74 18.93 -3.52
N ALA A 33 -7.86 18.95 -4.85
CA ALA A 33 -6.71 19.09 -5.73
C ALA A 33 -6.01 20.44 -5.59
N ILE A 34 -6.74 21.52 -5.24
CA ILE A 34 -6.15 22.84 -5.07
C ILE A 34 -5.30 22.85 -3.80
N ILE A 35 -5.89 22.42 -2.67
CA ILE A 35 -5.19 22.35 -1.38
C ILE A 35 -3.98 21.41 -1.48
N PHE A 36 -4.14 20.26 -2.14
CA PHE A 36 -3.05 19.30 -2.31
C PHE A 36 -1.89 19.88 -3.11
N ASN A 37 -2.18 20.55 -4.25
CA ASN A 37 -1.16 21.11 -5.13
C ASN A 37 -0.49 22.39 -4.57
N GLU A 38 -1.09 23.04 -3.55
CA GLU A 38 -0.40 24.07 -2.75
C GLU A 38 0.72 23.49 -1.90
N HIS A 39 0.59 22.23 -1.45
CA HIS A 39 1.57 21.55 -0.60
C HIS A 39 2.58 20.72 -1.39
N PHE A 40 2.16 20.11 -2.50
CA PHE A 40 2.98 19.20 -3.28
C PHE A 40 3.03 19.57 -4.76
N LYS A 41 4.24 19.59 -5.33
CA LYS A 41 4.43 19.74 -6.78
C LYS A 41 4.36 18.41 -7.51
N ASP A 42 4.89 17.37 -6.88
CA ASP A 42 4.80 16.00 -7.36
C ASP A 42 3.89 15.21 -6.42
N LYS A 43 2.93 14.49 -6.98
CA LYS A 43 1.97 13.72 -6.19
C LYS A 43 2.69 12.59 -5.43
N THR A 44 3.75 12.01 -5.97
CA THR A 44 4.52 10.99 -5.24
C THR A 44 5.16 11.54 -3.96
N ASP A 45 5.34 12.86 -3.83
CA ASP A 45 5.92 13.50 -2.65
C ASP A 45 5.10 13.27 -1.39
N PHE A 46 3.76 13.26 -1.49
CA PHE A 46 2.88 12.98 -0.34
C PHE A 46 3.18 11.61 0.25
N TRP A 47 3.17 10.57 -0.60
CA TRP A 47 3.42 9.21 -0.15
C TRP A 47 4.82 9.08 0.44
N ARG A 48 5.83 9.66 -0.23
CA ARG A 48 7.20 9.70 0.29
C ARG A 48 7.24 10.35 1.67
N LEU A 49 6.58 11.49 1.87
CA LEU A 49 6.54 12.17 3.17
C LEU A 49 5.83 11.33 4.25
N LEU A 50 4.75 10.63 3.88
CA LEU A 50 4.03 9.75 4.81
C LEU A 50 4.87 8.55 5.24
N THR A 51 5.78 8.05 4.39
CA THR A 51 6.51 6.81 4.66
C THR A 51 7.97 7.01 5.06
N THR A 52 8.60 8.15 4.73
CA THR A 52 10.04 8.36 4.95
C THR A 52 10.36 9.56 5.83
N ASN A 53 9.36 10.32 6.30
CA ASN A 53 9.62 11.49 7.14
C ASN A 53 10.15 11.09 8.53
N LEU A 54 11.20 11.77 8.99
CA LEU A 54 11.81 11.61 10.30
C LEU A 54 11.02 12.34 11.41
N PHE A 55 10.01 13.12 11.02
CA PHE A 55 9.03 13.70 11.93
C PHE A 55 7.73 12.89 11.92
N GLY A 56 6.91 13.07 12.95
CA GLY A 56 5.60 12.45 13.09
C GLY A 56 4.82 13.10 14.24
N PRO A 57 3.54 12.73 14.44
CA PRO A 57 2.70 13.37 15.43
C PRO A 57 3.23 13.14 16.84
N GLU A 58 3.33 14.21 17.63
CA GLU A 58 3.95 14.19 18.96
C GLU A 58 3.30 13.17 19.90
N GLN A 59 1.97 12.97 19.79
CA GLN A 59 1.24 12.03 20.65
C GLN A 59 1.70 10.58 20.52
N TYR A 60 2.28 10.18 19.37
CA TYR A 60 2.71 8.80 19.12
C TYR A 60 4.20 8.59 19.39
N LYS A 61 4.97 9.67 19.63
CA LYS A 61 6.41 9.65 19.93
C LYS A 61 7.23 8.78 18.96
N LYS A 62 6.81 8.71 17.69
CA LYS A 62 7.44 7.94 16.62
C LYS A 62 7.36 8.72 15.32
N SER A 63 8.48 8.76 14.60
CA SER A 63 8.52 9.30 13.24
C SER A 63 7.63 8.51 12.28
N ASN A 64 7.25 9.13 11.17
CA ASN A 64 6.53 8.44 10.10
C ASN A 64 7.34 7.26 9.54
N GLN A 65 8.65 7.43 9.40
CA GLN A 65 9.54 6.36 8.93
C GLN A 65 9.56 5.16 9.89
N GLU A 66 9.70 5.40 11.20
CA GLU A 66 9.69 4.31 12.20
C GLU A 66 8.35 3.58 12.21
N TRP A 67 7.24 4.34 12.25
CA TRP A 67 5.89 3.78 12.20
C TRP A 67 5.70 2.91 10.95
N TYR A 68 6.04 3.44 9.78
CA TYR A 68 5.87 2.73 8.51
C TYR A 68 6.74 1.47 8.45
N ASN A 69 8.00 1.55 8.88
CA ASN A 69 8.91 0.40 8.90
C ASN A 69 8.45 -0.71 9.88
N GLU A 70 7.79 -0.35 10.99
CA GLU A 70 7.26 -1.34 11.94
C GLU A 70 6.14 -2.19 11.35
N LEU A 71 5.37 -1.65 10.41
CA LEU A 71 4.31 -2.37 9.70
C LEU A 71 4.87 -3.46 8.78
N LYS A 72 6.13 -3.29 8.32
CA LYS A 72 6.77 -4.08 7.27
C LYS A 72 5.86 -4.22 6.03
N PRO A 73 5.51 -3.09 5.39
CA PRO A 73 4.52 -3.07 4.34
C PRO A 73 5.06 -3.61 3.02
N GLU A 74 4.22 -4.35 2.31
CA GLU A 74 4.40 -4.78 0.92
C GLU A 74 3.11 -4.44 0.15
N GLY A 75 3.20 -4.08 -1.13
CA GLY A 75 2.01 -3.81 -1.94
C GLY A 75 2.22 -2.76 -3.01
N PHE A 76 1.20 -1.96 -3.29
CA PHE A 76 1.27 -0.93 -4.32
C PHE A 76 0.20 0.14 -4.09
N TYR A 77 0.38 1.28 -4.74
CA TYR A 77 -0.63 2.33 -4.80
C TYR A 77 -0.66 2.95 -6.19
N PHE A 78 -1.76 3.62 -6.48
CA PHE A 78 -1.88 4.48 -7.65
C PHE A 78 -2.61 5.75 -7.30
N ILE A 79 -2.42 6.74 -8.16
CA ILE A 79 -2.93 8.09 -7.97
C ILE A 79 -3.86 8.40 -9.13
N ASN A 80 -5.11 8.71 -8.80
CA ASN A 80 -6.07 9.22 -9.76
C ASN A 80 -6.23 10.72 -9.50
N GLU A 81 -5.95 11.54 -10.50
CA GLU A 81 -6.18 12.98 -10.42
C GLU A 81 -7.26 13.40 -11.41
N SER A 82 -8.15 14.25 -10.92
CA SER A 82 -9.10 15.03 -11.70
C SER A 82 -8.91 16.51 -11.39
N TYR A 83 -9.62 17.38 -12.10
CA TYR A 83 -9.53 18.83 -11.88
C TYR A 83 -9.81 19.25 -10.42
N ASN A 84 -10.68 18.52 -9.71
CA ASN A 84 -11.09 18.88 -8.34
C ASN A 84 -10.49 17.97 -7.26
N LEU A 85 -10.09 16.74 -7.59
CA LEU A 85 -9.75 15.73 -6.61
C LEU A 85 -8.45 15.01 -6.96
N VAL A 86 -7.64 14.77 -5.94
CA VAL A 86 -6.51 13.84 -5.96
C VAL A 86 -6.88 12.66 -5.07
N GLN A 87 -6.87 11.45 -5.62
CA GLN A 87 -7.20 10.23 -4.91
C GLN A 87 -5.99 9.27 -4.88
N TYR A 88 -5.60 8.82 -3.69
CA TYR A 88 -4.67 7.71 -3.51
C TYR A 88 -5.47 6.47 -3.18
N ARG A 89 -5.26 5.42 -3.95
CA ARG A 89 -5.73 4.08 -3.59
C ARG A 89 -4.52 3.23 -3.28
N ILE A 90 -4.43 2.80 -2.04
CA ILE A 90 -3.26 2.15 -1.47
C ILE A 90 -3.68 0.75 -1.04
N TYR A 91 -2.98 -0.23 -1.59
CA TYR A 91 -3.14 -1.64 -1.27
C TYR A 91 -1.92 -2.07 -0.48
N LEU A 92 -2.13 -2.41 0.80
CA LEU A 92 -1.06 -2.81 1.70
C LEU A 92 -1.28 -4.21 2.25
N GLU A 93 -0.22 -4.98 2.24
CA GLU A 93 0.01 -6.12 3.09
C GLU A 93 0.94 -5.70 4.23
N THR A 94 0.58 -5.98 5.48
CA THR A 94 1.43 -5.71 6.63
C THR A 94 1.54 -6.92 7.56
N LYS A 95 2.58 -6.92 8.41
CA LYS A 95 2.79 -7.92 9.47
C LYS A 95 2.23 -7.49 10.82
N LYS A 96 1.80 -6.23 10.94
CA LYS A 96 1.21 -5.65 12.15
C LYS A 96 -0.04 -4.88 11.78
N LYS A 97 -1.03 -4.92 12.68
CA LYS A 97 -2.28 -4.19 12.50
C LYS A 97 -2.02 -2.69 12.46
N ILE A 98 -2.58 -2.01 11.46
CA ILE A 98 -2.55 -0.55 11.37
C ILE A 98 -3.57 0.02 12.35
N ASP A 99 -3.16 0.99 13.18
CA ASP A 99 -4.09 1.84 13.93
C ASP A 99 -4.58 2.95 12.99
N PHE A 100 -5.85 2.87 12.60
CA PHE A 100 -6.44 3.83 11.66
C PHE A 100 -6.50 5.26 12.21
N LYS A 101 -6.63 5.44 13.53
CA LYS A 101 -6.59 6.79 14.12
C LYS A 101 -5.20 7.39 14.07
N GLU A 102 -4.18 6.57 14.28
CA GLU A 102 -2.79 6.98 14.12
C GLU A 102 -2.50 7.35 12.66
N MET A 103 -2.93 6.52 11.71
CA MET A 103 -2.79 6.82 10.28
C MET A 103 -3.51 8.11 9.90
N GLU A 104 -4.76 8.29 10.33
CA GLU A 104 -5.56 9.48 10.07
C GLU A 104 -4.84 10.76 10.55
N THR A 105 -4.29 10.71 11.76
CA THR A 105 -3.52 11.82 12.32
C THR A 105 -2.28 12.10 11.48
N ARG A 106 -1.50 11.05 11.15
CA ARG A 106 -0.27 11.19 10.35
C ARG A 106 -0.53 11.78 8.97
N VAL A 107 -1.66 11.46 8.35
CA VAL A 107 -2.06 12.07 7.07
C VAL A 107 -2.44 13.54 7.27
N LYS A 108 -3.26 13.87 8.27
CA LYS A 108 -3.68 15.26 8.58
C LYS A 108 -2.52 16.19 8.89
N ASP A 109 -1.49 15.69 9.57
CA ASP A 109 -0.27 16.47 9.87
C ASP A 109 0.51 16.86 8.61
N ILE A 110 0.34 16.11 7.52
CA ILE A 110 1.02 16.34 6.24
C ILE A 110 0.18 17.27 5.37
N VAL A 111 -1.08 16.92 5.17
CA VAL A 111 -2.02 17.70 4.37
C VAL A 111 -3.45 17.39 4.82
N PRO A 112 -4.31 18.41 4.98
CA PRO A 112 -5.72 18.18 5.21
C PRO A 112 -6.34 17.37 4.07
N PHE A 113 -7.07 16.31 4.42
CA PHE A 113 -7.77 15.46 3.46
C PHE A 113 -9.29 15.65 3.58
N LEU A 114 -10.02 15.32 2.52
CA LEU A 114 -11.49 15.37 2.49
C LEU A 114 -12.08 14.11 3.10
N GLU A 115 -11.60 12.95 2.65
CA GLU A 115 -12.10 11.64 3.06
C GLU A 115 -10.96 10.62 3.20
N LEU A 116 -11.06 9.78 4.23
CA LEU A 116 -10.22 8.60 4.45
C LEU A 116 -11.17 7.42 4.61
N GLU A 117 -11.09 6.48 3.66
CA GLU A 117 -11.75 5.19 3.76
C GLU A 117 -10.68 4.13 3.98
N CYS A 118 -10.89 3.27 4.99
CA CYS A 118 -9.97 2.19 5.27
C CYS A 118 -10.73 0.90 5.52
N HIS A 119 -10.39 -0.11 4.73
CA HIS A 119 -11.01 -1.42 4.77
C HIS A 119 -9.92 -2.46 5.03
N GLU A 120 -10.07 -3.20 6.13
CA GLU A 120 -9.35 -4.45 6.37
C GLU A 120 -10.06 -5.53 5.55
N ASN A 121 -9.45 -5.97 4.45
CA ASN A 121 -10.16 -6.73 3.42
C ASN A 121 -9.28 -7.80 2.76
N ASP A 122 -9.78 -9.03 2.71
CA ASP A 122 -9.16 -10.15 1.97
C ASP A 122 -9.20 -9.94 0.43
N GLU A 123 -9.96 -8.95 -0.07
CA GLU A 123 -9.97 -8.53 -1.49
C GLU A 123 -8.60 -8.05 -2.00
N TYR A 124 -7.60 -7.85 -1.15
CA TYR A 124 -6.23 -7.60 -1.59
C TYR A 124 -5.69 -8.72 -2.47
N GLN A 125 -6.03 -10.00 -2.24
CA GLN A 125 -5.62 -11.07 -3.13
C GLN A 125 -6.25 -10.94 -4.53
N PHE A 126 -7.53 -10.57 -4.59
CA PHE A 126 -8.23 -10.32 -5.85
C PHE A 126 -7.63 -9.12 -6.59
N ASN A 127 -7.45 -7.99 -5.91
CA ASN A 127 -6.86 -6.79 -6.51
C ASN A 127 -5.38 -6.98 -6.86
N LYS A 128 -4.61 -7.81 -6.14
CA LYS A 128 -3.23 -8.19 -6.51
C LYS A 128 -3.23 -9.05 -7.77
N MET A 129 -4.14 -10.03 -7.88
CA MET A 129 -4.27 -10.91 -9.05
C MET A 129 -4.74 -10.16 -10.31
N PHE A 130 -5.64 -9.18 -10.18
CA PHE A 130 -6.18 -8.41 -11.30
C PHE A 130 -5.59 -7.02 -11.45
N SER A 131 -4.54 -6.73 -10.69
CA SER A 131 -3.86 -5.44 -10.65
C SER A 131 -3.63 -4.96 -12.09
N ASN A 132 -2.88 -5.72 -12.90
CA ASN A 132 -2.60 -5.43 -14.30
C ASN A 132 -3.82 -5.19 -15.20
N ASP A 133 -4.94 -5.89 -15.01
CA ASP A 133 -6.16 -5.74 -15.82
C ASP A 133 -6.97 -4.49 -15.44
N ILE A 134 -7.04 -4.17 -14.15
CA ILE A 134 -7.64 -2.92 -13.66
C ILE A 134 -6.83 -1.72 -14.19
N PHE A 135 -5.51 -1.86 -14.33
CA PHE A 135 -4.61 -0.78 -14.74
C PHE A 135 -4.64 -0.46 -16.23
N LYS A 136 -4.81 -1.47 -17.12
CA LYS A 136 -5.04 -1.22 -18.55
C LYS A 136 -6.27 -0.33 -18.78
N ILE A 137 -7.26 -0.42 -17.90
CA ILE A 137 -8.51 0.34 -17.98
C ILE A 137 -8.35 1.76 -17.40
N GLN A 138 -7.56 1.94 -16.32
CA GLN A 138 -7.48 3.21 -15.58
C GLN A 138 -6.41 4.21 -16.07
N LYS A 139 -5.46 3.82 -16.93
CA LYS A 139 -4.37 4.71 -17.45
C LYS A 139 -3.54 5.41 -16.34
N SER A 140 -3.38 4.79 -15.17
CA SER A 140 -2.60 5.34 -14.04
C SER A 140 -1.27 4.61 -13.86
N GLU A 141 -0.23 5.32 -13.40
CA GLU A 141 1.11 4.75 -13.16
C GLU A 141 1.18 4.08 -11.78
N ILE A 142 1.58 2.81 -11.74
CA ILE A 142 1.67 2.00 -10.52
C ILE A 142 2.94 2.32 -9.77
N GLN A 143 2.84 2.48 -8.45
CA GLN A 143 3.99 2.63 -7.57
C GLN A 143 4.04 1.48 -6.59
N TYR A 144 5.11 0.69 -6.64
CA TYR A 144 5.29 -0.51 -5.82
C TYR A 144 5.88 -0.18 -4.44
N ILE A 145 5.48 -0.98 -3.44
CA ILE A 145 5.89 -0.86 -2.04
C ILE A 145 6.57 -2.16 -1.61
N GLY A 146 7.80 -2.04 -1.13
CA GLY A 146 8.57 -3.19 -0.63
C GLY A 146 9.02 -4.15 -1.74
N LYS A 147 9.32 -5.41 -1.37
CA LYS A 147 9.65 -6.47 -2.32
C LYS A 147 8.35 -7.10 -2.81
N VAL A 148 7.81 -6.59 -3.91
CA VAL A 148 6.66 -7.21 -4.56
C VAL A 148 7.20 -8.28 -5.50
N ASP A 149 6.73 -9.53 -5.36
CA ASP A 149 6.91 -10.54 -6.40
C ASP A 149 6.14 -10.07 -7.63
N VAL A 150 6.86 -9.41 -8.55
CA VAL A 150 6.31 -8.99 -9.83
C VAL A 150 6.10 -10.26 -10.64
N PRO A 151 4.86 -10.58 -11.08
CA PRO A 151 4.69 -11.67 -12.02
C PRO A 151 5.48 -11.34 -13.30
N GLU A 152 6.38 -12.23 -13.71
CA GLU A 152 7.06 -12.14 -15.00
C GLU A 152 5.98 -12.11 -16.09
N ILE A 153 5.88 -10.97 -16.79
CA ILE A 153 4.93 -10.80 -17.88
C ILE A 153 5.56 -11.52 -19.08
N GLU A 154 5.02 -12.69 -19.44
CA GLU A 154 5.18 -13.19 -20.81
C GLU A 154 4.36 -12.23 -21.69
N ASP A 155 5.06 -11.42 -22.49
CA ASP A 155 4.47 -10.62 -23.56
C ASP A 155 3.87 -11.56 -24.62
N GLU A 156 2.70 -12.14 -24.34
CA GLU A 156 1.87 -12.69 -25.41
C GLU A 156 1.22 -11.51 -26.13
N GLU A 157 1.87 -11.08 -27.21
CA GLU A 157 1.29 -10.21 -28.23
C GLU A 157 -0.08 -10.74 -28.62
N LEU A 158 -1.14 -10.04 -28.22
CA LEU A 158 -2.50 -10.36 -28.63
C LEU A 158 -2.58 -10.26 -30.17
N PRO A 159 -3.07 -11.31 -30.86
CA PRO A 159 -3.21 -11.28 -32.31
C PRO A 159 -4.32 -10.29 -32.68
N PHE A 160 -4.00 -9.40 -33.63
CA PHE A 160 -4.86 -8.37 -34.20
C PHE A 160 -6.18 -8.91 -34.79
#